data_AF-A0A1E5QMY2-F1
#
_entry.id   AF-A0A1E5QMY2-F1
#
_cell.length_a   1.000
_cell.length_b   1.000
_cell.length_c   1.000
_cell.angle_alpha   90.00
_cell.angle_beta   90.00
_cell.angle_gamma   90.00
#
_symmetry.space_group_name_H-M   'P 1'
#
loop_
_entity.id
_entity.type
_entity.pdbx_description
1 polymer ?
#
loop_
_entity_poly.entity_id
_entity_poly.type
_entity_poly.pdbx_seq_one_letter_code
_entity_poly.pdbx_strand_id
1 'polypeptide(L)'
;MAIDTQVRQQASNPNTPPEQLRELATCEDVAIRQLVVANPNTPTEMLWELGEEFPAQLLENPLLPLLFLENLNLIDEIPEQTLLRLFELDTLPDYLQQRLTQARPGGRLAIAENSNTSVRWLELLAQDPDLDVRGAIAANPNTPIHLLEALAQDSEPEVRRAIAVNPNTPIHLLKHLAPDPEPGVRRRIAENPNTPVHILELLAQNTEFWVRQAIALNPNTPVYWLEHLAQDPEKWVRRTIALNANTPVYWLEHLAQDPEPDVRRAIALNPNTPVYWLKSLESDRDPDIREAAEVKLKERFPELA
;
A
#
# COMPACT_ATOMS: atom_id res chain seq x y z
N MET A 1 17.86 -40.09 24.77
CA MET A 1 18.94 -39.21 25.27
C MET A 1 20.27 -39.41 24.55
N ALA A 2 20.86 -40.61 24.48
CA ALA A 2 22.16 -40.78 23.79
C ALA A 2 22.12 -40.58 22.27
N ILE A 3 21.08 -41.09 21.59
CA ILE A 3 20.89 -40.95 20.13
C ILE A 3 20.73 -39.48 19.74
N ASP A 4 19.88 -38.74 20.47
CA ASP A 4 19.63 -37.31 20.27
C ASP A 4 20.92 -36.46 20.40
N THR A 5 21.82 -36.82 21.33
CA THR A 5 23.10 -36.12 21.50
C THR A 5 24.05 -36.34 20.31
N GLN A 6 24.08 -37.56 19.76
CA GLN A 6 24.95 -37.89 18.62
C GLN A 6 24.46 -37.24 17.32
N VAL A 7 23.15 -37.20 17.11
CA VAL A 7 22.54 -36.56 15.93
C VAL A 7 22.78 -35.05 15.95
N ARG A 8 22.64 -34.39 17.11
CA ARG A 8 22.98 -32.97 17.26
C ARG A 8 24.46 -32.68 16.97
N GLN A 9 25.37 -33.55 17.43
CA GLN A 9 26.80 -33.42 17.12
C GLN A 9 27.08 -33.55 15.62
N GLN A 10 26.38 -34.44 14.92
CA GLN A 10 26.48 -34.56 13.47
C GLN A 10 25.96 -33.30 12.77
N ALA A 11 24.80 -32.79 13.16
CA ALA A 11 24.23 -31.57 12.57
C ALA A 11 25.15 -30.35 12.73
N SER A 12 25.81 -30.19 13.87
CA SER A 12 26.73 -29.07 14.12
C SER A 12 28.16 -29.27 13.57
N ASN A 13 28.52 -30.46 13.09
CA ASN A 13 29.88 -30.75 12.65
C ASN A 13 30.13 -30.17 11.25
N PRO A 14 31.09 -29.24 11.06
CA PRO A 14 31.34 -28.59 9.77
C PRO A 14 31.88 -29.52 8.68
N ASN A 15 32.21 -30.78 9.02
CA ASN A 15 32.64 -31.79 8.06
C ASN A 15 31.54 -32.80 7.71
N THR A 16 30.32 -32.62 8.21
CA THR A 16 29.21 -33.51 7.87
C THR A 16 28.90 -33.41 6.38
N PRO A 17 28.84 -34.54 5.65
CA PRO A 17 28.57 -34.54 4.21
C PRO A 17 27.17 -34.00 3.87
N PRO A 18 27.01 -33.33 2.70
CA PRO A 18 25.74 -32.84 2.17
C PRO A 18 24.57 -33.84 2.24
N GLU A 19 24.79 -35.10 1.84
CA GLU A 19 23.74 -36.13 1.85
C GLU A 19 23.20 -36.40 3.26
N GLN A 20 24.08 -36.42 4.26
CA GLN A 20 23.67 -36.61 5.65
C GLN A 20 22.90 -35.40 6.18
N LEU A 21 23.30 -34.19 5.77
CA LEU A 21 22.58 -32.97 6.14
C LEU A 21 21.16 -32.93 5.56
N ARG A 22 20.92 -33.49 4.36
CA ARG A 22 19.56 -33.64 3.81
C ARG A 22 18.69 -34.56 4.66
N GLU A 23 19.23 -35.69 5.12
CA GLU A 23 18.50 -36.58 6.03
C GLU A 23 18.15 -35.85 7.34
N LEU A 24 19.11 -35.12 7.91
CA LEU A 24 18.94 -34.37 9.15
C LEU A 24 17.96 -33.20 9.01
N ALA A 25 17.86 -32.58 7.84
CA ALA A 25 16.89 -31.52 7.55
C ALA A 25 15.43 -31.99 7.68
N THR A 26 15.16 -33.28 7.47
CA THR A 26 13.81 -33.86 7.58
C THR A 26 13.43 -34.30 9.00
N CYS A 27 14.35 -34.21 9.96
CA CYS A 27 14.08 -34.60 11.34
C CYS A 27 13.00 -33.71 11.97
N GLU A 28 12.11 -34.29 12.79
CA GLU A 28 11.07 -33.54 13.50
C GLU A 28 11.64 -32.56 14.54
N ASP A 29 12.84 -32.82 15.07
CA ASP A 29 13.48 -31.95 16.06
C ASP A 29 13.95 -30.62 15.44
N VAL A 30 13.28 -29.55 15.85
CA VAL A 30 13.57 -28.16 15.49
C VAL A 30 15.04 -27.79 15.74
N ALA A 31 15.61 -28.23 16.86
CA ALA A 31 17.00 -27.88 17.21
C ALA A 31 18.00 -28.53 16.24
N ILE A 32 17.69 -29.73 15.72
CA ILE A 32 18.53 -30.38 14.71
C ILE A 32 18.45 -29.60 13.40
N ARG A 33 17.25 -29.23 12.94
CA ARG A 33 17.10 -28.45 11.70
C ARG A 33 17.80 -27.10 11.79
N GLN A 34 17.73 -26.41 12.93
CA GLN A 34 18.49 -25.17 13.18
C GLN A 34 20.00 -25.37 13.03
N LEU A 35 20.55 -26.47 13.57
CA LEU A 35 21.97 -26.79 13.44
C LEU A 35 22.35 -27.11 12.00
N VAL A 36 21.46 -27.78 11.24
CA VAL A 36 21.64 -27.99 9.81
C VAL A 36 21.70 -26.64 9.09
N VAL A 37 20.78 -25.71 9.34
CA VAL A 37 20.83 -24.37 8.72
C VAL A 37 22.11 -23.63 9.04
N ALA A 38 22.68 -23.77 10.23
CA ALA A 38 23.93 -23.11 10.60
C ALA A 38 25.21 -23.79 10.04
N ASN A 39 25.09 -25.00 9.49
CA ASN A 39 26.24 -25.79 9.05
C ASN A 39 26.80 -25.28 7.70
N PRO A 40 28.13 -25.05 7.59
CA PRO A 40 28.74 -24.51 6.37
C PRO A 40 28.67 -25.45 5.15
N ASN A 41 28.42 -26.75 5.34
CA ASN A 41 28.28 -27.72 4.24
C ASN A 41 26.82 -27.97 3.83
N THR A 42 25.87 -27.24 4.39
CA THR A 42 24.46 -27.41 4.05
C THR A 42 24.21 -27.03 2.60
N PRO A 43 23.58 -27.92 1.81
CA PRO A 43 23.27 -27.65 0.41
C PRO A 43 22.41 -26.40 0.24
N THR A 44 22.67 -25.62 -0.81
CA THR A 44 21.97 -24.35 -1.08
C THR A 44 20.46 -24.52 -1.19
N GLU A 45 19.98 -25.61 -1.80
CA GLU A 45 18.55 -25.91 -1.87
C GLU A 45 17.92 -26.05 -0.48
N MET A 46 18.66 -26.63 0.47
CA MET A 46 18.19 -26.81 1.84
C MET A 46 18.28 -25.54 2.68
N LEU A 47 19.26 -24.68 2.41
CA LEU A 47 19.35 -23.38 3.05
C LEU A 47 18.11 -22.53 2.79
N TRP A 48 17.55 -22.59 1.57
CA TRP A 48 16.35 -21.84 1.22
C TRP A 48 15.10 -22.40 1.87
N GLU A 49 14.90 -23.71 1.78
CA GLU A 49 13.74 -24.39 2.37
C GLU A 49 13.69 -24.19 3.89
N LEU A 50 14.79 -24.45 4.59
CA LEU A 50 14.86 -24.29 6.04
C LEU A 50 15.00 -22.82 6.48
N GLY A 51 15.46 -21.94 5.58
CA GLY A 51 15.57 -20.52 5.83
C GLY A 51 14.24 -19.82 6.06
N GLU A 52 13.15 -20.36 5.50
CA GLU A 52 11.80 -19.89 5.82
C GLU A 52 11.46 -20.14 7.30
N GLU A 53 11.85 -21.29 7.83
CA GLU A 53 11.60 -21.66 9.23
C GLU A 53 12.60 -20.99 10.19
N PHE A 54 13.85 -20.83 9.75
CA PHE A 54 14.97 -20.36 10.58
C PHE A 54 15.75 -19.21 9.92
N PRO A 55 15.11 -18.05 9.66
CA PRO A 55 15.73 -16.95 8.90
C PRO A 55 16.95 -16.36 9.62
N ALA A 56 16.95 -16.33 10.96
CA ALA A 56 18.08 -15.81 11.73
C ALA A 56 19.32 -16.72 11.60
N GLN A 57 19.13 -18.04 11.70
CA GLN A 57 20.21 -19.01 11.52
C GLN A 57 20.72 -19.01 10.08
N LEU A 58 19.85 -18.78 9.09
CA LEU A 58 20.26 -18.65 7.70
C LEU A 58 21.21 -17.46 7.52
N LEU A 59 20.90 -16.30 8.10
CA LEU A 59 21.76 -15.10 8.03
C LEU A 59 23.15 -15.32 8.65
N GLU A 60 23.23 -16.20 9.65
CA GLU A 60 24.47 -16.59 10.34
C GLU A 60 25.24 -17.71 9.63
N ASN A 61 24.68 -18.33 8.58
CA ASN A 61 25.33 -19.42 7.89
C ASN A 61 26.64 -18.95 7.21
N PRO A 62 27.79 -19.59 7.46
CA PRO A 62 29.09 -19.17 6.91
C PRO A 62 29.21 -19.24 5.37
N LEU A 63 28.38 -20.05 4.71
CA LEU A 63 28.32 -20.16 3.25
C LEU A 63 27.62 -18.96 2.61
N LEU A 64 26.68 -18.31 3.32
CA LEU A 64 25.82 -17.28 2.75
C LEU A 64 26.61 -16.06 2.22
N PRO A 65 27.62 -15.51 2.93
CA PRO A 65 28.46 -14.45 2.38
C PRO A 65 29.13 -14.85 1.05
N LEU A 66 29.61 -16.10 0.93
CA LEU A 66 30.29 -16.59 -0.27
C LEU A 66 29.32 -16.70 -1.47
N LEU A 67 28.08 -17.15 -1.23
CA LEU A 67 27.06 -17.20 -2.29
C LEU A 67 26.75 -15.80 -2.82
N PHE A 68 26.65 -14.80 -1.94
CA PHE A 68 26.47 -13.40 -2.35
C PHE A 68 27.72 -12.79 -3.01
N LEU A 69 28.92 -13.33 -2.77
CA LEU A 69 30.12 -12.96 -3.53
C LEU A 69 30.06 -13.52 -4.95
N GLU A 70 29.61 -14.77 -5.10
CA GLU A 70 29.54 -15.47 -6.38
C GLU A 70 28.41 -14.92 -7.28
N ASN A 71 27.25 -14.62 -6.70
CA ASN A 71 26.09 -14.10 -7.41
C ASN A 71 25.53 -12.84 -6.77
N LEU A 72 25.73 -11.69 -7.44
CA LEU A 72 25.20 -10.39 -7.02
C LEU A 72 23.66 -10.30 -7.05
N ASN A 73 22.99 -11.16 -7.82
CA ASN A 73 21.54 -11.20 -7.93
C ASN A 73 20.93 -12.37 -7.14
N LEU A 74 21.70 -12.99 -6.23
CA LEU A 74 21.21 -14.11 -5.43
C LEU A 74 19.92 -13.77 -4.67
N ILE A 75 19.75 -12.51 -4.27
CA ILE A 75 18.53 -12.03 -3.61
C ILE A 75 17.27 -12.29 -4.46
N ASP A 76 17.37 -12.24 -5.79
CA ASP A 76 16.25 -12.49 -6.72
C ASP A 76 16.00 -14.01 -6.91
N GLU A 77 16.94 -14.86 -6.51
CA GLU A 77 16.88 -16.33 -6.65
C GLU A 77 16.41 -17.02 -5.36
N ILE A 78 16.52 -16.35 -4.21
CA ILE A 78 15.99 -16.87 -2.94
C ILE A 78 14.45 -16.94 -3.05
N PRO A 79 13.81 -18.04 -2.63
CA PRO A 79 12.36 -18.14 -2.63
C PRO A 79 11.68 -17.00 -1.88
N GLU A 80 10.57 -16.52 -2.43
CA GLU A 80 9.81 -15.38 -1.90
C GLU A 80 9.46 -15.56 -0.41
N GLN A 81 9.02 -16.75 0.00
CA GLN A 81 8.65 -17.05 1.39
C GLN A 81 9.83 -16.89 2.35
N THR A 82 11.01 -17.37 1.95
CA THR A 82 12.25 -17.21 2.71
C THR A 82 12.65 -15.73 2.79
N LEU A 83 12.56 -14.98 1.69
CA LEU A 83 12.85 -13.55 1.67
C LEU A 83 11.94 -12.76 2.61
N LEU A 84 10.63 -13.00 2.56
CA LEU A 84 9.67 -12.36 3.44
C LEU A 84 10.03 -12.55 4.92
N ARG A 85 10.49 -13.76 5.30
CA ARG A 85 10.95 -14.08 6.66
C ARG A 85 12.27 -13.44 7.04
N LEU A 86 13.21 -13.33 6.09
CA LEU A 86 14.48 -12.63 6.32
C LEU A 86 14.26 -11.13 6.57
N PHE A 87 13.32 -10.52 5.87
CA PHE A 87 13.05 -9.08 5.97
C PHE A 87 12.24 -8.68 7.21
N GLU A 88 11.59 -9.64 7.87
CA GLU A 88 10.98 -9.46 9.19
C GLU A 88 12.03 -9.27 10.30
N LEU A 89 13.28 -9.68 10.07
CA LEU A 89 14.33 -9.59 11.08
C LEU A 89 14.87 -8.16 11.24
N ASP A 90 15.09 -7.74 12.49
CA ASP A 90 15.81 -6.51 12.82
C ASP A 90 17.33 -6.63 12.61
N THR A 91 17.83 -7.82 12.29
CA THR A 91 19.24 -8.07 12.04
C THR A 91 19.57 -7.92 10.56
N LEU A 92 20.55 -7.09 10.26
CA LEU A 92 21.07 -6.87 8.90
C LEU A 92 22.59 -7.03 8.92
N PRO A 93 23.14 -8.17 8.48
CA PRO A 93 24.59 -8.35 8.36
C PRO A 93 25.23 -7.35 7.38
N ASP A 94 26.40 -6.81 7.74
CA ASP A 94 27.14 -5.81 6.93
C ASP A 94 27.40 -6.26 5.48
N TYR A 95 27.65 -7.56 5.29
CA TYR A 95 27.89 -8.12 3.95
C TYR A 95 26.64 -8.03 3.07
N LEU A 96 25.43 -8.21 3.64
CA LEU A 96 24.18 -8.07 2.89
C LEU A 96 23.91 -6.60 2.56
N GLN A 97 24.19 -5.68 3.49
CA GLN A 97 24.00 -4.25 3.27
C GLN A 97 24.70 -3.75 1.99
N GLN A 98 25.98 -4.13 1.82
CA GLN A 98 26.76 -3.75 0.64
C GLN A 98 26.29 -4.45 -0.64
N ARG A 99 25.74 -5.67 -0.53
CA ARG A 99 25.33 -6.47 -1.69
C ARG A 99 23.97 -6.02 -2.22
N LEU A 100 23.02 -5.76 -1.33
CA LEU A 100 21.68 -5.27 -1.69
C LEU A 100 21.75 -3.98 -2.49
N THR A 101 22.56 -3.02 -2.03
CA THR A 101 22.77 -1.74 -2.73
C THR A 101 23.35 -1.90 -4.14
N GLN A 102 23.98 -3.04 -4.45
CA GLN A 102 24.53 -3.36 -5.77
C GLN A 102 23.64 -4.32 -6.59
N ALA A 103 22.64 -4.93 -5.97
CA ALA A 103 21.75 -5.90 -6.62
C ALA A 103 20.85 -5.23 -7.67
N ARG A 104 20.02 -6.01 -8.37
CA ARG A 104 18.92 -5.47 -9.15
C ARG A 104 17.80 -4.95 -8.25
N PRO A 105 16.93 -4.06 -8.75
CA PRO A 105 15.86 -3.50 -7.94
C PRO A 105 14.79 -4.52 -7.54
N GLY A 106 14.67 -5.66 -8.22
CA GLY A 106 13.63 -6.67 -7.96
C GLY A 106 13.54 -7.10 -6.49
N GLY A 107 14.61 -7.69 -5.94
CA GLY A 107 14.65 -8.09 -4.53
C GLY A 107 14.54 -6.92 -3.56
N ARG A 108 15.07 -5.73 -3.91
CA ARG A 108 14.93 -4.53 -3.07
C ARG A 108 13.51 -3.99 -3.03
N LEU A 109 12.80 -4.07 -4.15
CA LEU A 109 11.40 -3.71 -4.25
C LEU A 109 10.55 -4.67 -3.40
N ALA A 110 10.81 -5.98 -3.47
CA ALA A 110 10.14 -6.97 -2.63
C ALA A 110 10.33 -6.69 -1.12
N ILE A 111 11.53 -6.23 -0.71
CA ILE A 111 11.78 -5.75 0.66
C ILE A 111 10.88 -4.57 0.99
N ALA A 112 10.85 -3.57 0.12
CA ALA A 112 10.11 -2.33 0.36
C ALA A 112 8.58 -2.53 0.36
N GLU A 113 8.06 -3.44 -0.47
CA GLU A 113 6.62 -3.72 -0.58
C GLU A 113 6.07 -4.58 0.57
N ASN A 114 6.93 -5.40 1.21
CA ASN A 114 6.50 -6.25 2.30
C ASN A 114 6.12 -5.43 3.55
N SER A 115 4.84 -5.51 3.93
CA SER A 115 4.27 -4.77 5.07
C SER A 115 4.77 -5.23 6.43
N ASN A 116 5.52 -6.33 6.51
CA ASN A 116 6.16 -6.82 7.74
C ASN A 116 7.67 -6.52 7.76
N THR A 117 8.21 -5.87 6.73
CA THR A 117 9.63 -5.52 6.69
C THR A 117 10.02 -4.68 7.90
N SER A 118 11.13 -5.08 8.52
CA SER A 118 11.65 -4.41 9.71
C SER A 118 12.19 -3.03 9.37
N VAL A 119 12.21 -2.17 10.39
CA VAL A 119 12.68 -0.79 10.25
C VAL A 119 14.12 -0.73 9.72
N ARG A 120 14.98 -1.68 10.09
CA ARG A 120 16.39 -1.70 9.65
C ARG A 120 16.55 -1.87 8.15
N TRP A 121 15.70 -2.67 7.52
CA TRP A 121 15.71 -2.84 6.07
C TRP A 121 15.16 -1.59 5.36
N LEU A 122 14.11 -0.97 5.90
CA LEU A 122 13.56 0.28 5.36
C LEU A 122 14.57 1.43 5.45
N GLU A 123 15.30 1.54 6.57
CA GLU A 123 16.36 2.54 6.75
C GLU A 123 17.48 2.37 5.72
N LEU A 124 17.88 1.14 5.41
CA LEU A 124 18.88 0.86 4.39
C LEU A 124 18.44 1.36 3.02
N LEU A 125 17.20 1.08 2.64
CA LEU A 125 16.69 1.31 1.30
C LEU A 125 16.09 2.71 1.10
N ALA A 126 15.95 3.52 2.15
CA ALA A 126 15.30 4.84 2.06
C ALA A 126 15.97 5.79 1.06
N GLN A 127 17.26 5.59 0.76
CA GLN A 127 18.03 6.36 -0.22
C GLN A 127 18.35 5.55 -1.48
N ASP A 128 17.55 4.52 -1.80
CA ASP A 128 17.79 3.68 -2.98
C ASP A 128 17.85 4.55 -4.25
N PRO A 129 18.78 4.28 -5.19
CA PRO A 129 18.79 4.99 -6.47
C PRO A 129 17.50 4.78 -7.28
N ASP A 130 16.80 3.66 -7.08
CA ASP A 130 15.57 3.33 -7.78
C ASP A 130 14.35 4.01 -7.14
N LEU A 131 13.59 4.76 -7.94
CA LEU A 131 12.43 5.51 -7.47
C LEU A 131 11.27 4.61 -7.06
N ASP A 132 11.13 3.42 -7.66
CA ASP A 132 10.06 2.47 -7.32
C ASP A 132 10.33 1.88 -5.94
N VAL A 133 11.59 1.58 -5.63
CA VAL A 133 12.00 1.14 -4.28
C VAL A 133 11.73 2.22 -3.24
N ARG A 134 12.13 3.48 -3.48
CA ARG A 134 11.85 4.60 -2.56
C ARG A 134 10.35 4.85 -2.40
N GLY A 135 9.59 4.73 -3.48
CA GLY A 135 8.13 4.85 -3.48
C GLY A 135 7.45 3.76 -2.67
N ALA A 136 7.91 2.51 -2.80
CA ALA A 136 7.42 1.39 -2.00
C ALA A 136 7.70 1.59 -0.51
N ILE A 137 8.88 2.10 -0.13
CA ILE A 137 9.18 2.47 1.26
C ILE A 137 8.24 3.58 1.73
N ALA A 138 8.03 4.63 0.93
CA ALA A 138 7.10 5.71 1.29
C ALA A 138 5.67 5.19 1.52
N ALA A 139 5.23 4.19 0.76
CA ALA A 139 3.90 3.57 0.90
C ALA A 139 3.80 2.55 2.05
N ASN A 140 4.93 2.00 2.50
CA ASN A 140 4.95 0.90 3.48
C ASN A 140 4.42 1.37 4.86
N PRO A 141 3.43 0.68 5.46
CA PRO A 141 2.87 1.06 6.76
C PRO A 141 3.88 1.06 7.92
N ASN A 142 4.94 0.26 7.84
CA ASN A 142 5.98 0.20 8.88
C ASN A 142 7.05 1.29 8.75
N THR A 143 6.98 2.13 7.72
CA THR A 143 7.98 3.18 7.50
C THR A 143 7.98 4.19 8.65
N PRO A 144 9.11 4.33 9.37
CA PRO A 144 9.22 5.30 10.43
C PRO A 144 8.99 6.73 9.94
N ILE A 145 8.42 7.56 10.81
CA ILE A 145 8.12 8.97 10.52
C ILE A 145 9.34 9.73 10.00
N HIS A 146 10.53 9.52 10.57
CA HIS A 146 11.74 10.23 10.15
C HIS A 146 12.17 9.88 8.70
N LEU A 147 11.86 8.67 8.20
CA LEU A 147 12.07 8.30 6.81
C LEU A 147 11.02 8.93 5.90
N LEU A 148 9.75 8.97 6.33
CA LEU A 148 8.70 9.70 5.60
C LEU A 148 9.03 11.19 5.49
N GLU A 149 9.62 11.80 6.53
CA GLU A 149 10.07 13.19 6.51
C GLU A 149 11.21 13.43 5.50
N ALA A 150 12.13 12.48 5.36
CA ALA A 150 13.19 12.54 4.35
C ALA A 150 12.62 12.37 2.93
N LEU A 151 11.77 11.35 2.72
CA LEU A 151 11.13 11.04 1.43
C LEU A 151 10.15 12.14 0.98
N ALA A 152 9.60 12.94 1.90
CA ALA A 152 8.74 14.08 1.56
C ALA A 152 9.48 15.16 0.75
N GLN A 153 10.82 15.16 0.79
CA GLN A 153 11.66 16.07 0.03
C GLN A 153 12.22 15.42 -1.25
N ASP A 154 11.80 14.20 -1.60
CA ASP A 154 12.27 13.49 -2.79
C ASP A 154 11.97 14.30 -4.07
N SER A 155 12.89 14.28 -5.04
CA SER A 155 12.69 14.98 -6.31
C SER A 155 11.55 14.37 -7.12
N GLU A 156 11.34 13.06 -6.99
CA GLU A 156 10.36 12.32 -7.77
C GLU A 156 8.95 12.46 -7.18
N PRO A 157 7.98 13.01 -7.94
CA PRO A 157 6.62 13.16 -7.46
C PRO A 157 5.93 11.83 -7.13
N GLU A 158 6.33 10.73 -7.78
CA GLU A 158 5.81 9.40 -7.52
C GLU A 158 6.10 8.95 -6.08
N VAL A 159 7.29 9.27 -5.56
CA VAL A 159 7.70 8.98 -4.17
C VAL A 159 6.90 9.85 -3.20
N ARG A 160 6.81 11.17 -3.45
CA ARG A 160 6.02 12.08 -2.61
C ARG A 160 4.53 11.72 -2.60
N ARG A 161 4.01 11.21 -3.72
CA ARG A 161 2.65 10.71 -3.84
C ARG A 161 2.42 9.46 -2.99
N ALA A 162 3.39 8.55 -2.90
CA ALA A 162 3.29 7.36 -2.07
C ALA A 162 3.16 7.69 -0.57
N ILE A 163 3.81 8.76 -0.11
CA ILE A 163 3.63 9.28 1.26
C ILE A 163 2.18 9.66 1.51
N ALA A 164 1.52 10.32 0.55
CA ALA A 164 0.12 10.71 0.72
C ALA A 164 -0.84 9.50 0.82
N VAL A 165 -0.45 8.33 0.31
CA VAL A 165 -1.25 7.09 0.39
C VAL A 165 -0.97 6.30 1.68
N ASN A 166 0.18 6.51 2.32
CA ASN A 166 0.54 5.77 3.52
C ASN A 166 -0.42 6.10 4.69
N PRO A 167 -1.03 5.07 5.33
CA PRO A 167 -2.01 5.25 6.39
C PRO A 167 -1.44 5.93 7.65
N ASN A 168 -0.12 5.82 7.87
CA ASN A 168 0.58 6.36 9.02
C ASN A 168 1.22 7.72 8.77
N THR A 169 0.96 8.35 7.62
CA THR A 169 1.53 9.67 7.30
C THR A 169 1.06 10.72 8.30
N PRO A 170 1.98 11.37 9.01
CA PRO A 170 1.64 12.44 9.95
C PRO A 170 0.97 13.63 9.27
N ILE A 171 0.05 14.26 10.00
CA ILE A 171 -0.69 15.44 9.52
C ILE A 171 0.25 16.58 9.08
N HIS A 172 1.39 16.79 9.76
CA HIS A 172 2.33 17.84 9.38
C HIS A 172 2.98 17.59 8.00
N LEU A 173 3.17 16.33 7.62
CA LEU A 173 3.65 15.97 6.28
C LEU A 173 2.59 16.16 5.21
N LEU A 174 1.34 15.78 5.48
CA LEU A 174 0.22 16.09 4.57
C LEU A 174 0.10 17.61 4.33
N LYS A 175 0.32 18.40 5.38
CA LYS A 175 0.30 19.87 5.29
C LYS A 175 1.49 20.40 4.49
N HIS A 176 2.67 19.82 4.68
CA HIS A 176 3.87 20.17 3.93
C HIS A 176 3.74 19.88 2.43
N LEU A 177 3.10 18.76 2.07
CA LEU A 177 2.87 18.33 0.68
C LEU A 177 1.60 18.94 0.06
N ALA A 178 0.74 19.61 0.81
CA ALA A 178 -0.45 20.25 0.25
C ALA A 178 -0.15 21.29 -0.86
N PRO A 179 0.91 22.12 -0.78
CA PRO A 179 1.32 23.00 -1.87
C PRO A 179 2.25 22.33 -2.91
N ASP A 180 2.35 20.99 -2.93
CA ASP A 180 3.20 20.28 -3.89
C ASP A 180 2.88 20.71 -5.34
N PRO A 181 3.87 20.98 -6.20
CA PRO A 181 3.62 21.37 -7.58
C PRO A 181 2.88 20.30 -8.38
N GLU A 182 3.05 19.02 -8.05
CA GLU A 182 2.44 17.91 -8.78
C GLU A 182 0.96 17.70 -8.37
N PRO A 183 0.00 17.84 -9.29
CA PRO A 183 -1.42 17.61 -9.00
C PRO A 183 -1.73 16.21 -8.50
N GLY A 184 -0.96 15.20 -8.95
CA GLY A 184 -1.09 13.82 -8.49
C GLY A 184 -0.84 13.65 -6.99
N VAL A 185 0.11 14.39 -6.42
CA VAL A 185 0.40 14.40 -4.98
C VAL A 185 -0.77 15.04 -4.23
N ARG A 186 -1.17 16.25 -4.64
CA ARG A 186 -2.31 16.98 -4.05
C ARG A 186 -3.60 16.15 -4.05
N ARG A 187 -3.86 15.44 -5.15
CA ARG A 187 -5.00 14.53 -5.27
C ARG A 187 -4.95 13.41 -4.23
N ARG A 188 -3.81 12.73 -4.04
CA ARG A 188 -3.70 11.65 -3.05
C ARG A 188 -3.87 12.14 -1.62
N ILE A 189 -3.40 13.35 -1.32
CA ILE A 189 -3.67 13.98 -0.01
C ILE A 189 -5.18 14.20 0.15
N ALA A 190 -5.88 14.70 -0.88
CA ALA A 190 -7.33 14.87 -0.83
C ALA A 190 -8.08 13.53 -0.71
N GLU A 191 -7.58 12.43 -1.27
CA GLU A 191 -8.18 11.09 -1.14
C GLU A 191 -7.92 10.43 0.22
N ASN A 192 -6.88 10.85 0.94
CA ASN A 192 -6.50 10.22 2.21
C ASN A 192 -7.55 10.50 3.31
N PRO A 193 -8.16 9.47 3.93
CA PRO A 193 -9.21 9.64 4.93
C PRO A 193 -8.71 10.25 6.25
N ASN A 194 -7.41 10.29 6.49
CA ASN A 194 -6.79 10.94 7.64
C ASN A 194 -6.49 12.43 7.39
N THR A 195 -6.72 12.95 6.18
CA THR A 195 -6.50 14.36 5.86
C THR A 195 -7.51 15.24 6.61
N PRO A 196 -7.03 16.14 7.49
CA PRO A 196 -7.92 17.04 8.23
C PRO A 196 -8.54 18.10 7.35
N VAL A 197 -9.71 18.59 7.78
CA VAL A 197 -10.48 19.66 7.12
C VAL A 197 -9.59 20.81 6.64
N HIS A 198 -8.80 21.43 7.53
CA HIS A 198 -7.99 22.60 7.19
C HIS A 198 -6.97 22.37 6.06
N ILE A 199 -6.56 21.12 5.81
CA ILE A 199 -5.71 20.76 4.66
C ILE A 199 -6.55 20.61 3.40
N LEU A 200 -7.72 19.98 3.48
CA LEU A 200 -8.68 19.94 2.36
C LEU A 200 -9.06 21.35 1.91
N GLU A 201 -9.24 22.29 2.84
CA GLU A 201 -9.51 23.70 2.54
C GLU A 201 -8.37 24.39 1.80
N LEU A 202 -7.13 24.03 2.12
CA LEU A 202 -5.94 24.53 1.42
C LEU A 202 -5.91 23.97 -0.02
N LEU A 203 -6.23 22.70 -0.20
CA LEU A 203 -6.26 22.00 -1.50
C LEU A 203 -7.43 22.42 -2.40
N ALA A 204 -8.50 22.98 -1.85
CA ALA A 204 -9.66 23.38 -2.62
C ALA A 204 -9.44 24.66 -3.44
N GLN A 205 -8.41 25.45 -3.11
CA GLN A 205 -8.13 26.74 -3.74
C GLN A 205 -7.35 26.56 -5.05
N ASN A 206 -7.96 26.89 -6.18
CA ASN A 206 -7.32 26.95 -7.51
C ASN A 206 -6.61 25.66 -7.97
N THR A 207 -7.17 24.48 -7.65
CA THR A 207 -6.65 23.18 -8.10
C THR A 207 -7.46 22.60 -9.26
N GLU A 208 -6.92 21.58 -9.89
CA GLU A 208 -7.52 20.83 -10.99
C GLU A 208 -8.80 20.12 -10.54
N PHE A 209 -9.75 19.93 -11.45
CA PHE A 209 -11.06 19.40 -11.10
C PHE A 209 -11.01 18.02 -10.43
N TRP A 210 -10.04 17.16 -10.78
CA TRP A 210 -9.87 15.84 -10.17
C TRP A 210 -9.38 15.91 -8.72
N VAL A 211 -8.69 17.00 -8.31
CA VAL A 211 -8.37 17.25 -6.90
C VAL A 211 -9.63 17.66 -6.15
N ARG A 212 -10.43 18.57 -6.73
CA ARG A 212 -11.72 18.97 -6.14
C ARG A 212 -12.71 17.80 -6.04
N GLN A 213 -12.67 16.89 -7.01
CA GLN A 213 -13.41 15.62 -6.97
C GLN A 213 -12.94 14.73 -5.81
N ALA A 214 -11.63 14.59 -5.61
CA ALA A 214 -11.09 13.84 -4.48
C ALA A 214 -11.53 14.44 -3.14
N ILE A 215 -11.52 15.77 -3.01
CA ILE A 215 -12.06 16.47 -1.84
C ILE A 215 -13.54 16.12 -1.66
N ALA A 216 -14.35 16.19 -2.71
CA ALA A 216 -15.77 15.83 -2.64
C ALA A 216 -16.03 14.39 -2.16
N LEU A 217 -15.09 13.46 -2.37
CA LEU A 217 -15.19 12.07 -1.92
C LEU A 217 -14.62 11.82 -0.51
N ASN A 218 -13.85 12.76 0.02
CA ASN A 218 -13.22 12.58 1.33
C ASN A 218 -14.28 12.59 2.45
N PRO A 219 -14.26 11.61 3.37
CA PRO A 219 -15.24 11.53 4.47
C PRO A 219 -15.18 12.71 5.44
N ASN A 220 -14.04 13.39 5.53
CA ASN A 220 -13.87 14.56 6.39
C ASN A 220 -14.29 15.87 5.73
N THR A 221 -14.75 15.86 4.47
CA THR A 221 -15.13 17.10 3.78
C THR A 221 -16.36 17.72 4.43
N PRO A 222 -16.25 18.97 4.93
CA PRO A 222 -17.36 19.63 5.58
C PRO A 222 -18.53 19.87 4.64
N VAL A 223 -19.74 19.87 5.21
CA VAL A 223 -20.98 20.11 4.46
C VAL A 223 -20.91 21.38 3.62
N TYR A 224 -20.49 22.52 4.19
CA TYR A 224 -20.42 23.80 3.47
C TYR A 224 -19.50 23.76 2.23
N TRP A 225 -18.49 22.87 2.21
CA TRP A 225 -17.67 22.65 1.02
C TRP A 225 -18.40 21.83 -0.04
N LEU A 226 -19.20 20.83 0.36
CA LEU A 226 -20.08 20.11 -0.58
C LEU A 226 -21.08 21.07 -1.24
N GLU A 227 -21.59 22.06 -0.49
CA GLU A 227 -22.48 23.10 -1.03
C GLU A 227 -21.80 23.97 -2.10
N HIS A 228 -20.52 24.30 -1.89
CA HIS A 228 -19.73 25.04 -2.87
C HIS A 228 -19.46 24.20 -4.12
N LEU A 229 -19.06 22.93 -3.94
CA LEU A 229 -18.73 22.00 -5.02
C LEU A 229 -19.98 21.53 -5.82
N ALA A 230 -21.18 21.61 -5.24
CA ALA A 230 -22.43 21.36 -5.96
C ALA A 230 -22.64 22.35 -7.12
N GLN A 231 -22.00 23.53 -7.06
CA GLN A 231 -22.06 24.58 -8.07
C GLN A 231 -20.78 24.64 -8.92
N ASP A 232 -19.89 23.64 -8.80
CA ASP A 232 -18.63 23.63 -9.52
C ASP A 232 -18.86 23.72 -11.05
N PRO A 233 -18.07 24.52 -11.78
CA PRO A 233 -18.20 24.60 -13.23
C PRO A 233 -17.99 23.24 -13.92
N GLU A 234 -17.17 22.37 -13.33
CA GLU A 234 -16.88 21.06 -13.89
C GLU A 234 -17.96 20.04 -13.54
N LYS A 235 -18.55 19.43 -14.58
CA LYS A 235 -19.64 18.47 -14.43
C LYS A 235 -19.23 17.22 -13.66
N TRP A 236 -17.97 16.79 -13.77
CA TRP A 236 -17.46 15.62 -13.05
C TRP A 236 -17.44 15.84 -11.53
N VAL A 237 -17.17 17.08 -11.08
CA VAL A 237 -17.24 17.44 -9.67
C VAL A 237 -18.70 17.42 -9.20
N ARG A 238 -19.61 18.08 -9.93
CA ARG A 238 -21.05 18.07 -9.60
C ARG A 238 -21.64 16.66 -9.57
N ARG A 239 -21.26 15.79 -10.51
CA ARG A 239 -21.66 14.38 -10.55
C ARG A 239 -21.21 13.63 -9.29
N THR A 240 -20.03 13.97 -8.77
CA THR A 240 -19.48 13.35 -7.56
C THR A 240 -20.26 13.77 -6.33
N ILE A 241 -20.60 15.06 -6.23
CA ILE A 241 -21.50 15.57 -5.19
C ILE A 241 -22.89 14.92 -5.30
N ALA A 242 -23.41 14.76 -6.51
CA ALA A 242 -24.69 14.07 -6.74
C ALA A 242 -24.68 12.61 -6.27
N LEU A 243 -23.54 11.90 -6.28
CA LEU A 243 -23.40 10.53 -5.76
C LEU A 243 -23.08 10.48 -4.25
N ASN A 244 -22.56 11.55 -3.66
CA ASN A 244 -22.12 11.54 -2.28
C ASN A 244 -23.33 11.47 -1.33
N ALA A 245 -23.33 10.48 -0.44
CA ALA A 245 -24.41 10.26 0.52
C ALA A 245 -24.51 11.37 1.58
N ASN A 246 -23.42 12.10 1.84
CA ASN A 246 -23.38 13.22 2.78
C ASN A 246 -23.83 14.55 2.16
N THR A 247 -24.17 14.57 0.88
CA THR A 247 -24.68 15.78 0.21
C THR A 247 -26.02 16.19 0.81
N PRO A 248 -26.16 17.45 1.29
CA PRO A 248 -27.42 17.93 1.83
C PRO A 248 -28.56 17.80 0.84
N VAL A 249 -29.74 17.43 1.34
CA VAL A 249 -30.95 17.21 0.52
C VAL A 249 -31.22 18.40 -0.41
N TYR A 250 -31.10 19.63 0.11
CA TYR A 250 -31.28 20.88 -0.66
C TYR A 250 -30.46 20.88 -1.98
N TRP A 251 -29.23 20.39 -1.96
CA TRP A 251 -28.38 20.33 -3.14
C TRP A 251 -28.72 19.16 -4.07
N LEU A 252 -29.24 18.05 -3.54
CA LEU A 252 -29.77 16.98 -4.38
C LEU A 252 -30.96 17.47 -5.22
N GLU A 253 -31.80 18.35 -4.67
CA GLU A 253 -32.92 18.96 -5.39
C GLU A 253 -32.44 19.82 -6.57
N HIS A 254 -31.41 20.63 -6.33
CA HIS A 254 -30.81 21.48 -7.35
C HIS A 254 -30.13 20.63 -8.45
N LEU A 255 -29.38 19.60 -8.07
CA LEU A 255 -28.66 18.72 -9.00
C LEU A 255 -29.58 17.79 -9.79
N ALA A 256 -30.80 17.51 -9.32
CA ALA A 256 -31.81 16.78 -10.10
C ALA A 256 -32.22 17.54 -11.38
N GLN A 257 -31.98 18.84 -11.44
CA GLN A 257 -32.26 19.70 -12.58
C GLN A 257 -30.98 20.11 -13.34
N ASP A 258 -29.84 19.48 -13.05
CA ASP A 258 -28.57 19.83 -13.67
C ASP A 258 -28.63 19.70 -15.20
N PRO A 259 -28.04 20.64 -15.96
CA PRO A 259 -28.01 20.54 -17.42
C PRO A 259 -27.34 19.25 -17.92
N GLU A 260 -26.40 18.70 -17.17
CA GLU A 260 -25.66 17.49 -17.54
C GLU A 260 -26.46 16.21 -17.21
N PRO A 261 -26.73 15.32 -18.19
CA PRO A 261 -27.39 14.04 -17.95
C PRO A 261 -26.67 13.15 -16.92
N ASP A 262 -25.34 13.08 -16.95
CA ASP A 262 -24.56 12.26 -16.02
C ASP A 262 -24.76 12.68 -14.55
N VAL A 263 -24.98 13.97 -14.29
CA VAL A 263 -25.25 14.49 -12.94
C VAL A 263 -26.66 14.11 -12.50
N ARG A 264 -27.67 14.28 -13.37
CA ARG A 264 -29.06 13.86 -13.08
C ARG A 264 -29.17 12.35 -12.87
N ARG A 265 -28.44 11.55 -13.65
CA ARG A 265 -28.33 10.10 -13.46
C ARG A 265 -27.72 9.75 -12.10
N ALA A 266 -26.67 10.47 -11.68
CA ALA A 266 -26.08 10.28 -10.35
C ALA A 266 -27.08 10.54 -9.22
N ILE A 267 -27.97 11.52 -9.35
CA ILE A 267 -29.06 11.74 -8.39
C ILE A 267 -30.02 10.55 -8.34
N ALA A 268 -30.37 9.94 -9.48
CA ALA A 268 -31.19 8.73 -9.48
C ALA A 268 -30.54 7.57 -8.71
N LEU A 269 -29.20 7.50 -8.70
CA LEU A 269 -28.45 6.44 -8.02
C LEU A 269 -28.14 6.73 -6.54
N ASN A 270 -28.23 7.99 -6.10
CA ASN A 270 -27.88 8.37 -4.74
C ASN A 270 -28.87 7.78 -3.71
N PRO A 271 -28.38 7.11 -2.64
CA PRO A 271 -29.23 6.47 -1.63
C PRO A 271 -30.08 7.43 -0.81
N ASN A 272 -29.76 8.73 -0.80
CA ASN A 272 -30.45 9.75 -0.02
C ASN A 272 -31.32 10.68 -0.87
N THR A 273 -31.44 10.44 -2.17
CA THR A 273 -32.34 11.23 -3.03
C THR A 273 -33.79 11.09 -2.54
N PRO A 274 -34.49 12.21 -2.28
CA PRO A 274 -35.89 12.17 -1.86
C PRO A 274 -36.79 11.55 -2.93
N VAL A 275 -37.82 10.82 -2.49
CA VAL A 275 -38.77 10.13 -3.38
C VAL A 275 -39.42 11.06 -4.41
N TYR A 276 -39.71 12.31 -4.03
CA TYR A 276 -40.27 13.30 -4.93
C TYR A 276 -39.37 13.54 -6.16
N TRP A 277 -38.06 13.67 -5.94
CA TRP A 277 -37.10 13.90 -7.02
C TRP A 277 -36.83 12.65 -7.85
N LEU A 278 -36.86 11.46 -7.25
CA LEU A 278 -36.84 10.21 -8.01
C LEU A 278 -38.05 10.11 -8.95
N LYS A 279 -39.27 10.43 -8.48
CA LYS A 279 -40.47 10.47 -9.34
C LYS A 279 -40.37 11.52 -10.44
N SER A 280 -39.79 12.68 -10.14
CA SER A 280 -39.54 13.72 -11.15
C SER A 280 -38.60 13.21 -12.25
N LEU A 281 -37.59 12.41 -11.90
CA LEU A 281 -36.62 11.84 -12.85
C LEU A 281 -37.20 10.72 -13.73
N GLU A 282 -38.32 10.09 -13.36
CA GLU A 282 -39.07 9.18 -14.25
C GLU A 282 -39.59 9.90 -15.50
N SER A 283 -39.70 11.23 -15.46
CA SER A 283 -40.07 12.08 -16.59
C SER A 283 -38.87 12.78 -17.24
N ASP A 284 -37.64 12.37 -16.92
CA ASP A 284 -36.43 12.95 -17.53
C ASP A 284 -36.43 12.75 -19.06
N ARG A 285 -35.81 13.69 -19.78
CA ARG A 285 -35.64 13.61 -21.23
C ARG A 285 -34.77 12.41 -21.65
N ASP A 286 -33.85 11.99 -20.79
CA ASP A 286 -32.92 10.89 -21.06
C ASP A 286 -33.51 9.53 -20.62
N PRO A 287 -33.61 8.54 -21.53
CA PRO A 287 -34.15 7.21 -21.20
C PRO A 287 -33.38 6.48 -20.09
N ASP A 288 -32.06 6.59 -20.05
CA ASP A 288 -31.23 5.87 -19.08
C ASP A 288 -31.45 6.40 -17.65
N ILE A 289 -31.80 7.69 -17.55
CA ILE A 289 -32.13 8.34 -16.28
C ILE A 289 -33.51 7.91 -15.79
N ARG A 290 -34.49 7.83 -16.70
CA ARG A 290 -35.83 7.32 -16.36
C ARG A 290 -35.76 5.90 -15.83
N GLU A 291 -35.01 5.03 -16.50
CA GLU A 291 -34.81 3.64 -16.07
C GLU A 291 -34.10 3.58 -14.71
N ALA A 292 -33.02 4.35 -14.51
CA ALA A 292 -32.31 4.39 -13.24
C ALA A 292 -33.22 4.85 -12.08
N ALA A 293 -34.06 5.84 -12.31
CA ALA A 293 -35.02 6.34 -11.32
C ALA A 293 -36.10 5.31 -11.00
N GLU A 294 -36.67 4.66 -12.02
CA GLU A 294 -37.69 3.61 -11.86
C GLU A 294 -37.14 2.42 -11.05
N VAL A 295 -35.94 1.95 -11.39
CA VAL A 295 -35.26 0.87 -10.66
C VAL A 295 -35.02 1.28 -9.20
N LYS A 296 -34.52 2.50 -8.96
CA LYS A 296 -34.26 2.98 -7.58
C LYS A 296 -35.54 3.15 -6.77
N LEU A 297 -36.63 3.60 -7.39
CA LEU A 297 -37.95 3.70 -6.76
C LEU A 297 -38.48 2.33 -6.35
N LYS A 298 -38.43 1.34 -7.26
CA LYS A 298 -38.82 -0.05 -6.97
C LYS A 298 -38.00 -0.66 -5.84
N GLU A 299 -36.70 -0.38 -5.82
CA GLU A 299 -35.78 -0.88 -4.79
C GLU A 299 -36.08 -0.28 -3.40
N ARG A 300 -36.28 1.04 -3.32
CA ARG A 300 -36.39 1.76 -2.02
C ARG A 300 -37.82 1.93 -1.51
N PHE A 301 -38.79 1.96 -2.41
CA PHE A 301 -40.20 2.27 -2.14
C PHE A 301 -41.12 1.35 -2.97
N PRO A 302 -41.08 0.02 -2.75
CA PRO A 302 -41.83 -0.95 -3.56
C PRO A 302 -43.35 -0.72 -3.55
N GLU A 303 -43.88 -0.05 -2.53
CA GLU A 303 -45.29 0.35 -2.42
C GLU A 303 -45.69 1.54 -3.31
N LEU A 304 -44.71 2.25 -3.89
CA LEU A 304 -44.92 3.46 -4.70
C LEU A 304 -44.61 3.27 -6.20
N ALA A 305 -44.08 2.11 -6.59
CA ALA A 305 -43.65 1.78 -7.95
C ALA A 305 -44.60 0.83 -8.67
#